data_AF-G4HHS5-F1
#
_entry.id   AF-G4HHS5-F1
#
_cell.length_a   1.000
_cell.length_b   1.000
_cell.length_c   1.000
_cell.angle_alpha   90.00
_cell.angle_beta   90.00
_cell.angle_gamma   90.00
#
_symmetry.space_group_name_H-M   'P 1'
#
loop_
_entity.id
_entity.type
_entity.pdbx_description
1 polymer ?
#
loop_
_entity_poly.entity_id
_entity_poly.type
_entity_poly.pdbx_seq_one_letter_code
_entity_poly.pdbx_strand_id
1 'polypeptide(L)'
;MTLRMNHRSVNPNVFKSLLALEQSAKNSGLDHKLYELIKLRASQVNGCSYCVDMHAKDLLSMGESTERLLLLPMWREVPIYSEARARRSGTDRMRDEAP
;
A
#
# COMPACT_ATOMS: atom_id res chain seq x y z
N MET A 1 20.23 -2.69 2.96
CA MET A 1 20.03 -1.39 2.25
C MET A 1 20.83 -0.32 2.99
N THR A 2 21.63 0.48 2.29
CA THR A 2 22.40 1.58 2.90
C THR A 2 21.68 2.90 2.62
N LEU A 3 21.37 3.66 3.66
CA LEU A 3 20.72 4.96 3.53
C LEU A 3 21.71 6.00 3.01
N ARG A 4 21.35 6.71 1.93
CA ARG A 4 22.14 7.86 1.42
C ARG A 4 22.06 9.08 2.35
N MET A 5 20.93 9.23 3.04
CA MET A 5 20.67 10.32 3.98
C MET A 5 19.64 9.86 5.01
N ASN A 6 19.81 10.30 6.26
CA ASN A 6 18.79 10.17 7.28
C ASN A 6 17.85 11.39 7.23
N HIS A 7 16.76 11.30 6.48
CA HIS A 7 15.79 12.39 6.34
C HIS A 7 15.15 12.81 7.67
N ARG A 8 15.09 11.89 8.66
CA ARG A 8 14.53 12.17 9.99
C ARG A 8 15.38 13.18 10.77
N SER A 9 16.70 13.10 10.65
CA SER A 9 17.62 14.01 11.32
C SER A 9 17.85 15.30 10.54
N VAL A 10 17.80 15.24 9.20
CA VAL A 10 18.05 16.41 8.34
C VAL A 10 16.95 17.45 8.44
N ASN A 11 15.68 17.05 8.50
CA ASN A 11 14.57 17.97 8.75
C ASN A 11 13.47 17.31 9.60
N PRO A 12 13.57 17.40 10.94
CA PRO A 12 12.61 16.80 11.86
C PRO A 12 11.17 17.32 11.67
N ASN A 13 11.01 18.58 11.25
CA ASN A 13 9.69 19.18 11.05
C ASN A 13 8.98 18.57 9.84
N VAL A 14 9.69 18.35 8.73
CA VAL A 14 9.13 17.66 7.56
C VAL A 14 8.76 16.22 7.92
N PHE A 15 9.62 15.53 8.67
CA PHE A 15 9.30 14.17 9.13
C PHE A 15 8.06 14.15 10.05
N LYS A 16 7.91 15.12 10.94
CA LYS A 16 6.72 15.27 11.79
C LYS A 16 5.45 15.46 10.96
N SER A 17 5.49 16.30 9.92
CA SER A 17 4.35 16.49 9.02
C SER A 17 3.99 15.21 8.26
N LEU A 18 4.99 14.43 7.84
CA LEU A 18 4.76 13.13 7.21
C LEU A 18 4.08 12.14 8.17
N LEU A 19 4.48 12.11 9.44
CA LEU A 19 3.82 11.28 10.46
C LEU A 19 2.37 11.72 10.72
N ALA A 20 2.10 13.03 10.70
CA ALA A 20 0.73 13.53 10.84
C ALA A 20 -0.17 13.08 9.67
N LEU A 21 0.38 13.10 8.44
CA LEU A 21 -0.32 12.58 7.27
C LEU A 21 -0.61 11.09 7.41
N GLU A 22 0.40 10.29 7.81
CA GLU A 22 0.24 8.86 8.04
C GLU A 22 -0.85 8.57 9.09
N GLN A 23 -0.83 9.29 10.21
CA GLN A 23 -1.82 9.12 11.26
C GLN A 23 -3.24 9.43 10.78
N SER A 24 -3.41 10.49 9.99
CA SER A 24 -4.70 10.84 9.38
C SER A 24 -5.18 9.77 8.42
N ALA A 25 -4.29 9.29 7.54
CA ALA A 25 -4.60 8.24 6.56
C ALA A 25 -4.98 6.92 7.25
N LYS A 26 -4.28 6.54 8.32
CA LYS A 26 -4.60 5.37 9.14
C LYS A 26 -5.97 5.48 9.81
N ASN A 27 -6.41 6.70 10.14
CA ASN A 27 -7.70 6.97 10.77
C ASN A 27 -8.84 7.19 9.74
N SER A 28 -8.63 6.85 8.47
CA SER A 28 -9.64 7.01 7.39
C SER A 28 -10.87 6.12 7.51
N GLY A 29 -10.90 5.18 8.47
CA GLY A 29 -11.98 4.20 8.62
C GLY A 29 -11.87 3.00 7.69
N LEU A 30 -10.77 2.88 6.93
CA LEU A 30 -10.45 1.68 6.18
C LEU A 30 -10.08 0.53 7.13
N ASP A 31 -10.45 -0.69 6.74
CA ASP A 31 -9.90 -1.90 7.37
C ASP A 31 -8.37 -1.87 7.31
N HIS A 32 -7.73 -2.26 8.41
CA HIS A 32 -6.27 -2.12 8.56
C HIS A 32 -5.50 -2.97 7.56
N LYS A 33 -5.96 -4.20 7.24
CA LYS A 33 -5.32 -5.04 6.21
C LYS A 33 -5.50 -4.42 4.83
N LEU A 34 -6.68 -3.87 4.53
CA LEU A 34 -6.90 -3.16 3.27
C LEU A 34 -5.98 -1.93 3.13
N TYR A 35 -5.81 -1.16 4.20
CA TYR A 35 -4.91 -0.01 4.23
C TYR A 35 -3.45 -0.41 3.92
N GLU A 36 -2.96 -1.46 4.57
CA GLU A 36 -1.59 -1.95 4.33
C GLU A 36 -1.42 -2.59 2.94
N LEU A 37 -2.44 -3.27 2.40
CA LEU A 37 -2.44 -3.76 1.01
C LEU A 37 -2.32 -2.63 -0.01
N ILE A 38 -2.99 -1.49 0.23
CA ILE A 38 -2.87 -0.31 -0.64
C ILE A 38 -1.44 0.22 -0.61
N LYS A 39 -0.83 0.34 0.58
CA LYS A 39 0.55 0.81 0.75
C LYS A 39 1.56 -0.14 0.10
N LEU A 40 1.36 -1.45 0.23
CA LEU A 40 2.17 -2.45 -0.45
C LEU A 40 2.07 -2.30 -1.97
N ARG A 41 0.85 -2.21 -2.53
CA ARG A 41 0.67 -2.07 -3.99
C ARG A 41 1.28 -0.77 -4.52
N ALA A 42 1.07 0.35 -3.84
CA ALA A 42 1.68 1.64 -4.21
C ALA A 42 3.21 1.55 -4.17
N SER A 43 3.77 0.87 -3.17
CA SER A 43 5.23 0.67 -3.05
C SER A 43 5.80 -0.19 -4.18
N GLN A 44 5.06 -1.21 -4.62
CA GLN A 44 5.43 -2.03 -5.79
C GLN A 44 5.43 -1.21 -7.08
N VAL A 45 4.41 -0.37 -7.31
CA VAL A 45 4.37 0.53 -8.50
C VAL A 45 5.54 1.51 -8.48
N ASN A 46 5.86 2.07 -7.30
CA ASN A 46 6.90 3.07 -7.14
C ASN A 46 8.32 2.48 -7.02
N GLY A 47 8.47 1.15 -7.03
CA GLY A 47 9.78 0.49 -6.90
C GLY A 47 10.48 0.71 -5.56
N CYS A 48 9.74 0.96 -4.47
CA CYS A 48 10.33 1.20 -3.16
C CYS A 48 10.54 -0.11 -2.38
N SER A 49 11.73 -0.72 -2.53
CA SER A 49 12.05 -2.01 -1.89
C SER A 49 11.93 -1.99 -0.36
N TYR A 50 12.27 -0.87 0.29
CA TYR A 50 12.12 -0.72 1.73
C TYR A 50 10.65 -0.81 2.18
N CYS A 51 9.76 -0.07 1.51
CA CYS A 51 8.34 -0.09 1.84
C CYS A 51 7.68 -1.43 1.46
N VAL A 52 8.12 -2.07 0.37
CA VAL A 52 7.64 -3.41 0.01
C VAL A 52 7.97 -4.42 1.11
N ASP A 53 9.22 -4.45 1.59
CA ASP A 53 9.64 -5.37 2.67
C ASP A 53 8.86 -5.12 3.97
N MET A 54 8.74 -3.85 4.36
CA MET A 54 8.00 -3.45 5.57
C MET A 54 6.53 -3.86 5.50
N HIS A 55 5.80 -3.41 4.49
CA HIS A 55 4.35 -3.64 4.42
C HIS A 55 4.01 -5.11 4.20
N ALA A 56 4.84 -5.87 3.48
CA ALA A 56 4.64 -7.31 3.34
C ALA A 56 4.80 -8.03 4.70
N LYS A 57 5.83 -7.70 5.48
CA LYS A 57 6.03 -8.28 6.82
C LYS A 57 4.92 -7.90 7.79
N ASP A 58 4.48 -6.65 7.77
CA ASP A 58 3.37 -6.18 8.60
C ASP A 58 2.08 -6.95 8.26
N LEU A 59 1.75 -7.09 6.98
CA LEU A 59 0.58 -7.87 6.53
C LEU A 59 0.66 -9.35 6.95
N LEU A 60 1.82 -9.98 6.80
CA LEU A 60 2.02 -11.36 7.25
C LEU A 60 1.83 -11.49 8.76
N SER A 61 2.33 -10.52 9.55
CA SER A 61 2.14 -10.50 11.00
C SER A 61 0.67 -10.33 11.41
N MET A 62 -0.14 -9.69 10.56
CA MET A 62 -1.60 -9.56 10.73
C MET A 62 -2.37 -10.80 10.23
N GLY A 63 -1.68 -11.85 9.79
CA GLY A 63 -2.29 -13.08 9.26
C GLY A 63 -2.92 -12.88 7.89
N GLU A 64 -2.35 -12.03 7.03
CA GLU A 64 -2.66 -12.01 5.60
C GLU A 64 -2.05 -13.23 4.89
N SER A 65 -2.67 -13.71 3.81
CA SER A 65 -2.17 -14.89 3.10
C SER A 65 -1.01 -14.55 2.16
N THR A 66 0.01 -15.41 2.12
CA THR A 66 1.13 -15.27 1.18
C THR A 66 0.65 -15.27 -0.27
N GLU A 67 -0.33 -16.12 -0.61
CA GLU A 67 -0.95 -16.16 -1.93
C GLU A 67 -1.50 -14.79 -2.34
N ARG A 68 -2.24 -14.12 -1.45
CA ARG A 68 -2.80 -12.80 -1.71
C ARG A 68 -1.67 -11.80 -1.94
N LEU A 69 -0.64 -11.77 -1.09
CA LEU A 69 0.50 -10.86 -1.29
C LEU A 69 1.24 -11.09 -2.62
N LEU A 70 1.44 -12.35 -3.02
CA LEU A 70 2.09 -12.71 -4.29
C LEU A 70 1.29 -12.27 -5.51
N LEU A 71 -0.03 -12.38 -5.45
CA LEU A 71 -0.93 -12.05 -6.55
C LEU A 71 -1.35 -10.57 -6.58
N LEU A 72 -1.02 -9.78 -5.56
CA LEU A 72 -1.36 -8.36 -5.47
C LEU A 72 -0.93 -7.51 -6.69
N PRO A 73 0.23 -7.73 -7.34
CA PRO A 73 0.57 -7.00 -8.56
C PRO A 73 -0.43 -7.24 -9.70
N MET A 74 -1.01 -8.44 -9.76
CA MET A 74 -2.00 -8.88 -10.75
C MET A 74 -3.43 -8.79 -10.22
N TRP A 75 -3.68 -7.96 -9.20
CA TRP A 75 -4.96 -7.91 -8.49
C TRP A 75 -6.20 -7.73 -9.39
N ARG A 76 -6.06 -7.15 -10.59
CA ARG A 76 -7.13 -7.00 -11.59
C ARG A 76 -7.56 -8.32 -12.23
N GLU A 77 -6.64 -9.25 -12.40
CA GLU A 77 -6.82 -10.48 -13.17
C GLU A 77 -7.09 -11.72 -12.30
N VAL A 78 -7.05 -11.57 -10.97
CA VAL A 78 -7.16 -12.71 -10.05
C VAL A 78 -8.46 -12.66 -9.23
N PRO A 79 -9.19 -13.79 -9.10
CA PRO A 79 -10.48 -13.83 -8.41
C PRO A 79 -10.43 -13.49 -6.92
N ILE A 80 -9.31 -13.71 -6.24
CA ILE A 80 -9.17 -13.44 -4.78
C ILE A 80 -9.41 -11.95 -4.41
N TYR A 81 -9.38 -11.04 -5.38
CA TYR A 81 -9.72 -9.62 -5.22
C TYR A 81 -11.01 -9.18 -5.92
N SER A 82 -11.72 -10.07 -6.61
CA SER A 82 -12.86 -9.71 -7.47
C SER A 82 -14.16 -9.46 -6.69
N GLU A 83 -14.47 -10.24 -5.65
CA GLU A 83 -15.68 -10.04 -4.83
C GLU A 83 -15.69 -8.69 -4.10
N ALA A 84 -14.52 -8.21 -3.64
CA ALA A 84 -14.37 -6.89 -3.04
C ALA A 84 -14.61 -5.75 -4.06
N ARG A 85 -14.42 -6.01 -5.36
CA ARG A 85 -14.58 -5.06 -6.46
C ARG A 85 -16.03 -4.96 -6.95
N ALA A 86 -16.76 -6.07 -6.97
CA ALA A 86 -18.17 -6.12 -7.39
C ALA A 86 -19.07 -5.18 -6.56
N ARG A 87 -18.69 -4.87 -5.30
CA ARG A 87 -19.38 -3.87 -4.46
C ARG A 87 -19.08 -2.41 -4.82
N ARG A 88 -18.06 -2.11 -5.63
CA ARG A 88 -17.58 -0.74 -5.92
C ARG A 88 -17.51 -0.39 -7.41
N SER A 89 -17.83 -1.31 -8.33
CA SER A 89 -17.67 -1.15 -9.78
C SER A 89 -18.70 -0.22 -10.45
N GLY A 90 -19.05 0.90 -9.81
CA GLY A 90 -19.78 2.00 -10.44
C GLY A 90 -18.87 3.07 -11.08
N THR A 91 -17.57 3.15 -10.73
CA THR A 91 -16.79 4.37 -11.00
C THR A 91 -15.37 4.23 -11.56
N ASP A 92 -14.81 3.04 -11.77
CA ASP A 92 -13.35 2.91 -12.05
C ASP A 92 -12.97 2.50 -13.49
N ARG A 93 -13.79 2.88 -14.49
CA ARG A 93 -13.49 2.63 -15.92
C ARG A 93 -12.63 3.71 -16.61
N MET A 94 -12.07 4.67 -15.88
CA MET A 94 -11.48 5.88 -16.49
C MET A 94 -9.93 6.00 -16.43
N ARG A 95 -9.16 4.96 -16.09
CA ARG A 95 -7.68 5.10 -16.00
C ARG A 95 -6.84 4.12 -16.81
N ASP A 96 -7.45 3.12 -17.45
CA ASP A 96 -6.69 2.09 -18.17
C ASP A 96 -6.57 2.36 -19.70
N GLU A 97 -6.99 3.55 -20.17
CA GLU A 97 -6.71 4.05 -21.53
C GLU A 97 -5.81 5.29 -21.48
N ALA A 98 -4.52 5.08 -21.26
CA ALA A 98 -3.50 6.03 -21.68
C ALA A 98 -2.38 5.21 -22.36
N PRO A 99 -1.91 5.65 -23.55
CA PRO A 99 -1.01 4.87 -24.41
C PRO A 99 0.35 4.57 -23.78
#